data_AF-A0A7V1HB87-F1
#
_entry.id   AF-A0A7V1HB87-F1
#
_cell.length_a   1.000
_cell.length_b   1.000
_cell.length_c   1.000
_cell.angle_alpha   90.00
_cell.angle_beta   90.00
_cell.angle_gamma   90.00
#
_symmetry.space_group_name_H-M   'P 1'
#
loop_
_entity.id
_entity.type
_entity.pdbx_description
1 polymer ?
#
loop_
_entity_poly.entity_id
_entity_poly.type
_entity_poly.pdbx_seq_one_letter_code
_entity_poly.pdbx_strand_id
1 'polypeptide(L)'
;MTKEKDKIKKDEYEKALSAYSQAMKPFHKGDYKKADELLKAFLDKHKSEKEFVDRAKIYLTICGEQQSKEKVQLKTFEDYYQHGVFKTNQEDYEEALKLLEKAREMKPKEGKILYLMAGIYCLKGENEKCFELLKNSIKLDKYFSILARNERDFESLWEDKKFKLITRMV
;
A
#
# COMPACT_ATOMS: atom_id res chain seq x y z
N MET A 1 19.02 6.45 -51.38
CA MET A 1 19.16 5.65 -50.14
C MET A 1 18.67 6.36 -48.87
N THR A 2 18.53 7.70 -48.83
CA THR A 2 18.04 8.46 -47.66
C THR A 2 16.50 8.44 -47.50
N LYS A 3 15.75 8.77 -48.57
CA LYS A 3 14.27 8.81 -48.54
C LYS A 3 13.59 7.50 -48.15
N GLU A 4 14.20 6.36 -48.47
CA GLU A 4 13.66 5.03 -48.19
C GLU A 4 13.86 4.62 -46.73
N LYS A 5 15.01 4.97 -46.14
CA LYS A 5 15.29 4.81 -44.70
C LYS A 5 14.38 5.70 -43.85
N ASP A 6 14.11 6.91 -44.29
CA ASP A 6 13.22 7.84 -43.59
C ASP A 6 11.76 7.37 -43.62
N LYS A 7 11.33 6.75 -44.73
CA LYS A 7 10.00 6.14 -44.86
C LYS A 7 9.83 4.90 -43.96
N ILE A 8 10.85 4.06 -43.85
CA ILE A 8 10.84 2.87 -42.97
C ILE A 8 10.76 3.28 -41.50
N LYS A 9 11.58 4.26 -41.07
CA LYS A 9 11.51 4.79 -39.69
C LYS A 9 10.15 5.39 -39.35
N LYS A 10 9.53 6.08 -40.30
CA LYS A 10 8.19 6.65 -40.10
C LYS A 10 7.12 5.56 -39.95
N ASP A 11 7.18 4.50 -40.76
CA ASP A 11 6.24 3.37 -40.69
C ASP A 11 6.41 2.55 -39.39
N GLU A 12 7.65 2.35 -38.94
CA GLU A 12 7.93 1.71 -37.64
C GLU A 12 7.40 2.54 -36.46
N TYR A 13 7.57 3.86 -36.50
CA TYR A 13 7.04 4.78 -35.51
C TYR A 13 5.50 4.77 -35.45
N GLU A 14 4.83 4.82 -36.60
CA GLU A 14 3.35 4.77 -36.67
C GLU A 14 2.81 3.44 -36.12
N LYS A 15 3.49 2.32 -36.40
CA LYS A 15 3.15 1.00 -35.84
C LYS A 15 3.33 0.96 -34.33
N ALA A 16 4.44 1.49 -33.82
CA ALA A 16 4.70 1.57 -32.38
C ALA A 16 3.65 2.45 -31.68
N LEU A 17 3.32 3.62 -32.24
CA LEU A 17 2.32 4.53 -31.69
C LEU A 17 0.93 3.87 -31.63
N SER A 18 0.54 3.13 -32.67
CA SER A 18 -0.73 2.40 -32.70
C SER A 18 -0.77 1.29 -31.64
N ALA A 19 0.27 0.46 -31.55
CA ALA A 19 0.36 -0.62 -30.57
C ALA A 19 0.38 -0.08 -29.13
N TYR A 20 1.13 0.99 -28.88
CA TYR A 20 1.15 1.68 -27.60
C TYR A 20 -0.23 2.25 -27.23
N SER A 21 -0.89 2.92 -28.18
CA SER A 21 -2.24 3.47 -27.98
C SER A 21 -3.28 2.38 -27.67
N GLN A 22 -3.14 1.19 -28.28
CA GLN A 22 -3.99 0.05 -27.97
C GLN A 22 -3.80 -0.45 -26.54
N ALA A 23 -2.57 -0.44 -26.03
CA ALA A 23 -2.27 -0.80 -24.64
C ALA A 23 -2.81 0.24 -23.63
N MET A 24 -2.85 1.52 -24.01
CA MET A 24 -3.38 2.59 -23.15
C MET A 24 -4.92 2.61 -23.04
N LYS A 25 -5.65 2.07 -24.03
CA LYS A 25 -7.11 1.98 -23.98
C LYS A 25 -7.64 1.21 -22.75
N PRO A 26 -7.21 -0.02 -22.46
CA PRO A 26 -7.61 -0.72 -21.24
C PRO A 26 -7.01 -0.07 -19.98
N PHE A 27 -5.80 0.48 -20.05
CA PHE A 27 -5.18 1.18 -18.93
C PHE A 27 -6.06 2.33 -18.41
N HIS A 28 -6.54 3.20 -19.31
CA HIS A 28 -7.46 4.28 -18.94
C HIS A 28 -8.85 3.81 -18.49
N LYS A 29 -9.23 2.58 -18.83
CA LYS A 29 -10.47 1.94 -18.36
C LYS A 29 -10.29 1.21 -17.03
N GLY A 30 -9.08 1.19 -16.46
CA GLY A 30 -8.76 0.46 -15.23
C GLY A 30 -8.55 -1.05 -15.42
N ASP A 31 -8.56 -1.57 -16.66
CA ASP A 31 -8.25 -2.97 -16.93
C ASP A 31 -6.73 -3.16 -17.00
N TYR A 32 -6.10 -3.12 -15.82
CA TYR A 32 -4.65 -3.19 -15.67
C TYR A 32 -4.07 -4.55 -16.07
N LYS A 33 -4.86 -5.62 -16.04
CA LYS A 33 -4.44 -6.95 -16.50
C LYS A 33 -4.25 -6.97 -18.01
N LYS A 34 -5.26 -6.50 -18.76
CA LYS A 34 -5.18 -6.43 -20.22
C LYS A 34 -4.16 -5.39 -20.69
N ALA A 35 -4.04 -4.27 -19.96
CA ALA A 35 -3.00 -3.28 -20.23
C ALA A 35 -1.59 -3.85 -20.08
N ASP A 36 -1.32 -4.62 -19.02
CA ASP A 36 -0.03 -5.28 -18.79
C ASP A 36 0.36 -6.25 -19.92
N GLU A 37 -0.58 -7.10 -20.36
CA GLU A 37 -0.36 -8.03 -21.48
C GLU A 37 -0.01 -7.29 -22.78
N LEU A 38 -0.73 -6.22 -23.11
CA LEU A 38 -0.51 -5.42 -24.31
C LEU A 38 0.80 -4.61 -24.25
N LEU A 39 1.16 -4.10 -23.08
CA LEU A 39 2.42 -3.38 -22.87
C LEU A 39 3.64 -4.29 -22.99
N LYS A 40 3.56 -5.53 -22.47
CA LYS A 40 4.62 -6.54 -22.65
C LYS A 40 4.78 -6.90 -24.13
N ALA A 41 3.66 -7.15 -24.82
CA ALA A 41 3.67 -7.43 -26.26
C ALA A 41 4.22 -6.26 -27.09
N PHE A 42 3.96 -5.02 -26.67
CA PHE A 42 4.55 -3.81 -27.26
C PHE A 42 6.08 -3.80 -27.10
N LEU A 43 6.59 -4.05 -25.88
CA LEU A 43 8.02 -4.08 -25.60
C LEU A 43 8.77 -5.19 -26.36
N ASP A 44 8.13 -6.31 -26.64
CA ASP A 44 8.76 -7.39 -27.41
C ASP A 44 8.94 -7.04 -28.89
N LYS A 45 8.01 -6.29 -29.47
CA LYS A 45 7.97 -5.97 -30.91
C LYS A 45 8.61 -4.64 -31.27
N HIS A 46 8.63 -3.66 -30.37
CA HIS A 46 9.03 -2.28 -30.65
C HIS A 46 10.21 -1.81 -29.78
N LYS A 47 11.26 -2.64 -29.69
CA LYS A 47 12.45 -2.37 -28.85
C LYS A 47 13.29 -1.16 -29.29
N SER A 48 13.18 -0.77 -30.55
CA SER A 48 13.94 0.35 -31.14
C SER A 48 13.38 1.73 -30.80
N GLU A 49 12.11 1.82 -30.40
CA GLU A 49 11.42 3.09 -30.15
C GLU A 49 11.54 3.52 -28.69
N LYS A 50 12.71 4.10 -28.35
CA LYS A 50 13.13 4.39 -26.97
C LYS A 50 12.09 5.17 -26.15
N GLU A 51 11.45 6.18 -26.72
CA GLU A 51 10.46 7.00 -26.00
C GLU A 51 9.24 6.17 -25.54
N PHE A 52 8.69 5.35 -26.42
CA PHE A 52 7.54 4.51 -26.08
C PHE A 52 7.94 3.35 -25.17
N VAL A 53 9.15 2.80 -25.33
CA VAL A 53 9.70 1.77 -24.44
C VAL A 53 9.81 2.27 -23.01
N ASP A 54 10.37 3.46 -22.81
CA ASP A 54 10.55 4.04 -21.48
C ASP A 54 9.19 4.31 -20.81
N ARG A 55 8.24 4.87 -21.56
CA ARG A 55 6.86 5.06 -21.06
C ARG A 55 6.19 3.73 -20.74
N ALA A 56 6.27 2.73 -21.63
CA ALA A 56 5.65 1.42 -21.46
C ALA A 56 6.13 0.73 -20.17
N LYS A 57 7.42 0.84 -19.83
CA LYS A 57 7.96 0.32 -18.57
C LYS A 57 7.34 0.97 -17.34
N ILE A 58 7.15 2.29 -17.35
CA ILE A 58 6.48 3.01 -16.25
C ILE A 58 5.05 2.48 -16.06
N TYR A 59 4.30 2.35 -17.16
CA TYR A 59 2.92 1.85 -17.09
C TYR A 59 2.84 0.38 -16.66
N LEU A 60 3.84 -0.46 -16.99
CA LEU A 60 3.93 -1.83 -16.48
C LEU A 60 4.13 -1.88 -14.97
N THR A 61 4.96 -1.00 -14.41
CA THR A 61 5.11 -0.88 -12.95
C THR A 61 3.77 -0.54 -12.30
N ILE A 62 3.04 0.45 -12.84
CA ILE A 62 1.72 0.84 -12.34
C ILE A 62 0.73 -0.33 -12.46
N CYS A 63 0.71 -1.05 -13.59
CA CYS A 63 -0.15 -2.22 -13.74
C CYS A 63 0.16 -3.31 -12.70
N GLY A 64 1.44 -3.58 -12.42
CA GLY A 64 1.86 -4.53 -11.40
C GLY A 64 1.42 -4.14 -9.99
N GLU A 65 1.54 -2.86 -9.63
CA GLU A 65 1.07 -2.33 -8.34
C GLU A 65 -0.46 -2.38 -8.19
N GLN A 66 -1.21 -2.13 -9.26
CA GLN A 66 -2.68 -2.22 -9.20
C GLN A 66 -3.15 -3.67 -9.12
N GLN A 67 -2.46 -4.57 -9.82
CA GLN A 67 -2.75 -6.01 -9.75
C GLN A 67 -2.38 -6.62 -8.39
N SER A 68 -1.35 -6.12 -7.70
CA SER A 68 -1.03 -6.55 -6.33
C SER A 68 -2.07 -6.06 -5.34
N LYS A 69 -2.62 -4.85 -5.53
CA LYS A 69 -3.78 -4.33 -4.77
C LYS A 69 -5.05 -5.14 -5.01
N GLU A 70 -5.36 -5.51 -6.26
CA GLU A 70 -6.54 -6.33 -6.58
C GLU A 70 -6.45 -7.79 -6.12
N LYS A 71 -5.23 -8.33 -5.91
CA LYS A 71 -5.04 -9.76 -5.60
C LYS A 71 -5.29 -10.14 -4.15
N VAL A 72 -5.33 -9.22 -3.20
CA VAL A 72 -5.58 -9.60 -1.80
C VAL A 72 -7.08 -9.55 -1.50
N GLN A 73 -7.76 -10.67 -1.76
CA GLN A 73 -9.12 -10.87 -1.26
C GLN A 73 -9.07 -11.05 0.25
N LEU A 74 -9.17 -9.95 1.00
CA LEU A 74 -9.29 -9.97 2.46
C LEU A 74 -10.70 -10.45 2.83
N LYS A 75 -10.80 -11.55 3.57
CA LYS A 75 -12.11 -12.11 3.98
C LYS A 75 -12.17 -12.40 5.46
N THR A 76 -11.06 -12.78 6.05
CA THR A 76 -10.98 -13.17 7.45
C THR A 76 -10.44 -12.02 8.29
N PHE A 77 -10.71 -12.08 9.59
CA PHE A 77 -10.08 -11.19 10.56
C PHE A 77 -8.55 -11.18 10.41
N GLU A 78 -7.95 -12.35 10.20
CA GLU A 78 -6.49 -12.48 10.13
C GLU A 78 -5.95 -11.85 8.84
N ASP A 79 -6.68 -11.95 7.73
CA ASP A 79 -6.30 -11.28 6.48
C ASP A 79 -6.21 -9.76 6.69
N TYR A 80 -7.28 -9.16 7.23
CA TYR A 80 -7.33 -7.71 7.48
C TYR A 80 -6.28 -7.27 8.50
N TYR A 81 -6.07 -8.05 9.56
CA TYR A 81 -5.07 -7.76 10.56
C TYR A 81 -3.64 -7.80 9.99
N GLN A 82 -3.28 -8.87 9.30
CA GLN A 82 -1.94 -9.05 8.73
C GLN A 82 -1.67 -8.02 7.62
N HIS A 83 -2.66 -7.71 6.80
CA HIS A 83 -2.52 -6.64 5.81
C HIS A 83 -2.40 -5.27 6.46
N GLY A 84 -3.14 -5.02 7.55
CA GLY A 84 -2.99 -3.82 8.37
C GLY A 84 -1.56 -3.65 8.90
N VAL A 85 -0.99 -4.71 9.49
CA VAL A 85 0.42 -4.74 9.94
C VAL A 85 1.38 -4.47 8.78
N PHE A 86 1.17 -5.12 7.63
CA PHE A 86 2.01 -4.89 6.44
C PHE A 86 1.97 -3.43 5.96
N LYS A 87 0.82 -2.77 6.07
CA LYS A 87 0.66 -1.35 5.72
C LYS A 87 1.29 -0.43 6.76
N THR A 88 1.18 -0.75 8.05
CA THR A 88 1.91 -0.03 9.12
C THR A 88 3.41 -0.04 8.86
N ASN A 89 3.97 -1.20 8.49
CA ASN A 89 5.41 -1.32 8.22
C ASN A 89 5.87 -0.56 6.95
N GLN A 90 4.95 -0.21 6.06
CA GLN A 90 5.20 0.65 4.90
C GLN A 90 4.98 2.13 5.19
N GLU A 91 4.67 2.47 6.45
CA GLU A 91 4.28 3.82 6.87
C GLU A 91 3.03 4.37 6.14
N ASP A 92 2.27 3.48 5.48
CA ASP A 92 0.96 3.77 4.86
C ASP A 92 -0.13 3.69 5.95
N TYR A 93 -0.04 4.63 6.89
CA TYR A 93 -0.84 4.62 8.11
C TYR A 93 -2.34 4.79 7.84
N GLU A 94 -2.71 5.56 6.83
CA GLU A 94 -4.11 5.78 6.44
C GLU A 94 -4.76 4.46 6.00
N GLU A 95 -4.09 3.68 5.16
CA GLU A 95 -4.62 2.40 4.70
C GLU A 95 -4.55 1.33 5.80
N ALA A 96 -3.48 1.32 6.60
CA ALA A 96 -3.37 0.45 7.77
C ALA A 96 -4.56 0.62 8.72
N LEU A 97 -4.93 1.86 9.05
CA LEU A 97 -6.06 2.15 9.95
C LEU A 97 -7.40 1.67 9.37
N LYS A 98 -7.64 1.82 8.07
CA LYS A 98 -8.87 1.30 7.43
C LYS A 98 -8.95 -0.23 7.52
N LEU A 99 -7.84 -0.91 7.28
CA LEU A 99 -7.76 -2.38 7.35
C LEU A 99 -7.96 -2.87 8.78
N LEU A 100 -7.33 -2.21 9.75
CA LEU A 100 -7.48 -2.53 11.17
C LEU A 100 -8.89 -2.23 11.68
N GLU A 101 -9.57 -1.21 11.15
CA GLU A 101 -10.98 -0.96 11.44
C GLU A 101 -11.86 -2.12 10.96
N LYS A 102 -11.61 -2.66 9.77
CA LYS A 102 -12.29 -3.87 9.28
C LYS A 102 -12.02 -5.08 10.16
N ALA A 103 -10.78 -5.28 10.61
CA ALA A 103 -10.48 -6.32 11.59
C ALA A 103 -11.22 -6.11 12.93
N ARG A 104 -11.33 -4.84 13.39
CA ARG A 104 -12.04 -4.46 14.62
C ARG A 104 -13.54 -4.74 14.54
N GLU A 105 -14.17 -4.42 13.41
CA GLU A 105 -15.59 -4.73 13.15
C GLU A 105 -15.88 -6.23 13.31
N MET A 106 -14.94 -7.09 12.85
CA MET A 106 -15.08 -8.55 12.93
C MET A 106 -14.83 -9.11 14.34
N LYS A 107 -13.88 -8.53 15.09
CA LYS A 107 -13.55 -8.94 16.46
C LYS A 107 -13.35 -7.72 17.37
N PRO A 108 -14.45 -7.13 17.90
CA PRO A 108 -14.38 -5.87 18.65
C PRO A 108 -13.68 -5.98 20.02
N LYS A 109 -13.48 -7.19 20.54
CA LYS A 109 -12.80 -7.45 21.83
C LYS A 109 -11.33 -7.86 21.67
N GLU A 110 -10.79 -7.76 20.46
CA GLU A 110 -9.43 -8.18 20.16
C GLU A 110 -8.43 -7.04 20.46
N GLY A 111 -7.78 -7.12 21.62
CA GLY A 111 -6.94 -6.04 22.15
C GLY A 111 -5.74 -5.69 21.26
N LYS A 112 -5.20 -6.66 20.50
CA LYS A 112 -4.06 -6.43 19.59
C LYS A 112 -4.38 -5.42 18.48
N ILE A 113 -5.65 -5.30 18.08
CA ILE A 113 -6.09 -4.30 17.09
C ILE A 113 -5.98 -2.90 17.67
N LEU A 114 -6.52 -2.70 18.87
CA LEU A 114 -6.47 -1.41 19.57
C LEU A 114 -5.04 -0.98 19.86
N TYR A 115 -4.20 -1.92 20.30
CA TYR A 115 -2.77 -1.68 20.54
C TYR A 115 -2.05 -1.21 19.27
N LEU A 116 -2.24 -1.91 18.15
CA LEU A 116 -1.59 -1.56 16.89
C LEU A 116 -2.08 -0.21 16.35
N MET A 117 -3.39 0.06 16.42
CA MET A 117 -3.93 1.38 16.06
C MET A 117 -3.36 2.48 16.96
N ALA A 118 -3.17 2.22 18.25
CA ALA A 118 -2.56 3.19 19.17
C ALA A 118 -1.12 3.53 18.76
N GLY A 119 -0.31 2.53 18.39
CA GLY A 119 1.04 2.73 17.87
C GLY A 119 1.05 3.59 16.61
N ILE A 120 0.14 3.32 15.66
CA ILE A 120 -0.01 4.14 14.44
C ILE A 120 -0.35 5.60 14.79
N TYR A 121 -1.31 5.85 15.69
CA TYR A 121 -1.65 7.22 16.09
C TYR A 121 -0.50 7.90 16.84
N CYS A 122 0.32 7.17 17.59
CA CYS A 122 1.54 7.70 18.20
C CYS A 122 2.55 8.14 17.15
N LEU A 123 2.82 7.30 16.14
CA LEU A 123 3.72 7.61 15.02
C LEU A 123 3.25 8.82 14.21
N LYS A 124 1.94 9.03 14.11
CA LYS A 124 1.33 10.22 13.48
C LYS A 124 1.32 11.47 14.36
N GLY A 125 1.75 11.38 15.62
CA GLY A 125 1.68 12.48 16.60
C GLY A 125 0.26 12.77 17.12
N GLU A 126 -0.71 11.92 16.83
CA GLU A 126 -2.11 12.03 17.28
C GLU A 126 -2.28 11.43 18.69
N ASN A 127 -1.54 11.98 19.66
CA ASN A 127 -1.34 11.38 20.98
C ASN A 127 -2.62 11.09 21.75
N GLU A 128 -3.65 11.94 21.65
CA GLU A 128 -4.91 11.73 22.36
C GLU A 128 -5.63 10.46 21.92
N LYS A 129 -5.64 10.16 20.62
CA LYS A 129 -6.21 8.90 20.09
C LYS A 129 -5.37 7.69 20.49
N CYS A 130 -4.04 7.84 20.44
CA CYS A 130 -3.13 6.82 20.94
C CYS A 130 -3.45 6.46 22.39
N PHE A 131 -3.60 7.46 23.28
CA PHE A 131 -3.90 7.23 24.69
C PHE A 131 -5.23 6.53 24.93
N GLU A 132 -6.29 6.92 24.21
CA GLU A 132 -7.59 6.29 24.32
C GLU A 132 -7.53 4.79 23.94
N LEU A 133 -6.96 4.50 22.77
CA LEU A 133 -6.85 3.14 22.25
C LEU A 133 -5.92 2.29 23.08
N LEU A 134 -4.78 2.83 23.51
CA LEU A 134 -3.82 2.12 24.35
C LEU A 134 -4.46 1.75 25.70
N LYS A 135 -5.16 2.70 26.34
CA LYS A 135 -5.89 2.42 27.59
C LYS A 135 -6.93 1.32 27.42
N ASN A 136 -7.65 1.31 26.29
CA ASN A 136 -8.65 0.27 26.02
C ASN A 136 -8.01 -1.08 25.70
N SER A 137 -6.86 -1.12 25.01
CA SER A 137 -6.10 -2.36 24.79
C SER A 137 -5.62 -2.97 26.11
N ILE A 138 -5.07 -2.16 27.03
CA ILE A 138 -4.56 -2.60 28.33
C ILE A 138 -5.67 -3.14 29.24
N LYS A 139 -6.89 -2.59 29.13
CA LYS A 139 -8.07 -3.13 29.85
C LYS A 139 -8.45 -4.54 29.37
N LEU A 140 -8.21 -4.85 28.10
CA LEU A 140 -8.51 -6.17 27.53
C LEU A 140 -7.40 -7.17 27.88
N ASP A 141 -6.14 -6.74 27.78
CA ASP A 141 -4.98 -7.54 28.18
C ASP A 141 -3.86 -6.63 28.70
N LYS A 142 -3.45 -6.87 29.95
CA LYS A 142 -2.38 -6.10 30.61
C LYS A 142 -1.02 -6.26 29.93
N TYR A 143 -0.82 -7.31 29.12
CA TYR A 143 0.40 -7.50 28.34
C TYR A 143 0.74 -6.30 27.46
N PHE A 144 -0.26 -5.59 26.94
CA PHE A 144 -0.04 -4.40 26.10
C PHE A 144 0.63 -3.23 26.84
N SER A 145 0.54 -3.16 28.17
CA SER A 145 1.31 -2.18 28.97
C SER A 145 2.81 -2.48 28.92
N ILE A 146 3.18 -3.76 28.90
CA ILE A 146 4.58 -4.18 28.81
C ILE A 146 5.10 -3.83 27.43
N LEU A 147 4.37 -4.22 26.36
CA LEU A 147 4.77 -3.90 24.99
C LEU A 147 4.94 -2.39 24.76
N ALA A 148 3.96 -1.57 25.15
CA ALA A 148 4.02 -0.12 24.91
C ALA A 148 5.26 0.55 25.53
N ARG A 149 5.77 0.03 26.65
CA ARG A 149 6.95 0.57 27.34
C ARG A 149 8.29 0.13 26.72
N ASN A 150 8.27 -0.79 25.77
CA ASN A 150 9.48 -1.37 25.18
C ASN A 150 9.53 -1.27 23.65
N GLU A 151 8.39 -1.10 22.97
CA GLU A 151 8.32 -0.97 21.52
C GLU A 151 8.53 0.48 21.07
N ARG A 152 9.27 0.64 19.96
CA ARG A 152 9.71 1.95 19.44
C ARG A 152 8.58 2.84 18.94
N ASP A 153 7.44 2.24 18.58
CA ASP A 153 6.25 2.97 18.14
C ASP A 153 5.81 4.04 19.17
N PHE A 154 6.10 3.81 20.45
CA PHE A 154 5.74 4.70 21.56
C PHE A 154 6.93 5.47 22.16
N GLU A 155 8.13 5.37 21.58
CA GLU A 155 9.37 5.94 22.12
C GLU A 155 9.23 7.45 22.40
N SER A 156 8.55 8.18 21.52
CA SER A 156 8.28 9.62 21.67
C SER A 156 7.42 9.97 22.90
N LEU A 157 6.67 9.02 23.44
CA LEU A 157 5.75 9.20 24.57
C LEU A 157 6.27 8.61 25.88
N TRP A 158 7.43 7.95 25.91
CA TRP A 158 7.91 7.30 27.13
C TRP A 158 8.10 8.25 28.31
N GLU A 159 8.46 9.51 28.05
CA GLU A 159 8.59 10.54 29.09
C GLU A 159 7.28 11.30 29.39
N ASP A 160 6.24 11.09 28.58
CA ASP A 160 4.94 11.76 28.76
C ASP A 160 4.24 11.27 30.05
N LYS A 161 3.72 12.23 30.82
CA LYS A 161 3.09 11.95 32.12
C LYS A 161 1.84 11.08 31.97
N LYS A 162 1.02 11.32 30.95
CA LYS A 162 -0.23 10.60 30.70
C LYS A 162 0.06 9.20 30.17
N PHE A 163 1.07 9.04 29.30
CA PHE A 163 1.55 7.73 28.86
C PHE A 163 2.03 6.88 30.04
N LYS A 164 2.89 7.44 30.91
CA LYS A 164 3.35 6.76 32.13
C LYS A 164 2.20 6.36 33.04
N LEU A 165 1.18 7.21 33.17
CA LEU A 165 -0.01 6.89 33.96
C LEU A 165 -0.76 5.70 33.34
N ILE A 166 -1.08 5.75 32.05
CA ILE A 166 -1.83 4.71 31.33
C ILE A 166 -1.12 3.36 31.39
N THR A 167 0.19 3.34 31.15
CA THR A 167 0.97 2.10 31.11
C THR A 167 1.31 1.54 32.49
N ARG A 168 1.07 2.29 33.56
CA ARG A 168 1.21 1.81 34.95
C ARG A 168 -0.13 1.48 35.62
N MET A 169 -1.25 1.61 34.90
CA MET A 169 -2.54 1.12 35.38
C MET A 169 -2.50 -0.42 35.39
N VAL A 170 -2.11 -0.99 36.53
CA VAL A 170 -2.12 -2.45 36.79
C VAL A 170 -3.10 -2.73 37.92
#